data_AF-A0A0Q9NHD9-F1
#
_entry.id   AF-A0A0Q9NHD9-F1
#
_cell.length_a   1.000
_cell.length_b   1.000
_cell.length_c   1.000
_cell.angle_alpha   90.00
_cell.angle_beta   90.00
_cell.angle_gamma   90.00
#
_symmetry.space_group_name_H-M   'P 1'
#
loop_
_entity.id
_entity.type
_entity.pdbx_description
1 polymer ?
#
loop_
_entity_poly.entity_id
_entity_poly.type
_entity_poly.pdbx_seq_one_letter_code
_entity_poly.pdbx_strand_id
1 'polypeptide(L)'
;MTTRTESIATAKPKTRSQSIAITALSLLLALFLAVYTFLTGQIANGAAQLMDGAEQAAAGANQLKDGSGQLAAGAGAANKGAAQVKDGSDKVRDGSSELNAGAAALQSGAGRIFSGVRDQLAPGVDKLHAGTTKLQNDVLNKLVPGVYQVDDGARKLQSGAVALSAALTPTASGNAPNNLADGAGRIAAGTGQLAAGAGDLDAGATKLRSGTAALKDGTGQLAAGANRLKGYPGAGNDPAQGDGLAALSQGLDQLEAAANGPQGLVPLAVIKDQIAKLADGGRRAYAGAVQLDAGAAKVNGGAGALDDGAGQLKTGTGRLATGAGELNDGAGRLKAGFATLAEKLNATDPQNPGVVLGTSMLAEGTAKIRVGMDGVPGDPDRPGLIYAANNLQDGTTRLSAGINGGGDPANPGLLAGTEALSDGTVKLSSGTGQLESGSARLAEGSGQLADGNGRLDDGSGKLAEGAGKLADGNAKIAAGTQELHTKVAAVSPSSWLDNPGIALLLIALLVAAAVAAYLLLRRRAAGLRAP
;
A
#
# COMPACT_ATOMS: atom_id res chain seq x y z
N MET A 1 87.69 -138.77 51.72
CA MET A 1 88.57 -139.75 51.04
C MET A 1 89.14 -139.11 49.79
N THR A 2 90.35 -139.51 49.38
CA THR A 2 91.03 -139.24 48.09
C THR A 2 91.02 -137.78 47.58
N THR A 3 91.97 -136.92 47.96
CA THR A 3 93.37 -136.81 47.46
C THR A 3 93.54 -136.45 45.98
N ARG A 4 93.87 -135.18 45.68
CA ARG A 4 94.94 -134.86 44.72
C ARG A 4 95.60 -133.52 45.07
N THR A 5 96.88 -133.57 45.36
CA THR A 5 97.78 -132.44 45.59
C THR A 5 98.33 -131.95 44.26
N GLU A 6 98.27 -130.64 43.99
CA GLU A 6 99.13 -130.01 42.98
C GLU A 6 99.89 -128.81 43.52
N SER A 7 101.09 -128.66 42.99
CA SER A 7 102.23 -127.93 43.55
C SER A 7 102.08 -126.41 43.58
N ILE A 8 102.63 -125.80 44.63
CA ILE A 8 102.71 -124.35 44.81
C ILE A 8 103.79 -123.77 43.87
N ALA A 9 103.38 -123.08 42.82
CA ALA A 9 104.30 -122.30 41.98
C ALA A 9 104.66 -120.97 42.66
N THR A 10 105.89 -120.84 43.13
CA THR A 10 106.40 -119.66 43.84
C THR A 10 106.48 -118.42 42.93
N ALA A 11 105.52 -117.51 43.08
CA ALA A 11 105.54 -116.21 42.41
C ALA A 11 106.69 -115.34 42.96
N LYS A 12 107.64 -114.96 42.10
CA LYS A 12 108.76 -114.07 42.43
C LYS A 12 108.27 -112.77 43.10
N PRO A 13 109.01 -112.23 44.10
CA PRO A 13 108.70 -110.91 44.66
C PRO A 13 108.79 -109.84 43.56
N LYS A 14 107.72 -109.05 43.40
CA LYS A 14 107.71 -107.87 42.52
C LYS A 14 108.81 -106.91 42.97
N THR A 15 109.72 -106.55 42.07
CA THR A 15 110.74 -105.54 42.39
C THR A 15 110.06 -104.18 42.55
N ARG A 16 110.54 -103.32 43.46
CA ARG A 16 109.90 -102.01 43.76
C ARG A 16 109.64 -101.18 42.50
N SER A 17 110.56 -101.25 41.52
CA SER A 17 110.44 -100.60 40.20
C SER A 17 109.19 -101.03 39.41
N GLN A 18 108.81 -102.32 39.42
CA GLN A 18 107.62 -102.79 38.69
C GLN A 18 106.31 -102.32 39.32
N SER A 19 106.23 -102.29 40.65
CA SER A 19 105.06 -101.74 41.33
C SER A 19 104.92 -100.24 41.08
N ILE A 20 106.02 -99.48 41.14
CA ILE A 20 106.02 -98.04 40.83
C ILE A 20 105.56 -97.77 39.40
N ALA A 21 106.05 -98.53 38.41
CA ALA A 21 105.66 -98.36 37.01
C ALA A 21 104.16 -98.64 36.77
N ILE A 22 103.61 -99.69 37.39
CA ILE A 22 102.17 -99.99 37.28
C ILE A 22 101.35 -98.90 37.97
N THR A 23 101.70 -98.48 39.19
CA THR A 23 100.99 -97.41 39.90
C THR A 23 101.06 -96.08 39.14
N ALA A 24 102.21 -95.73 38.56
CA ALA A 24 102.37 -94.52 37.74
C ALA A 24 101.52 -94.57 36.46
N LEU A 25 101.45 -95.74 35.79
CA LEU A 25 100.62 -95.91 34.60
C LEU A 25 99.12 -95.89 34.94
N SER A 26 98.71 -96.51 36.05
CA SER A 26 97.34 -96.44 36.55
C SER A 26 96.94 -95.03 36.99
N LEU A 27 97.84 -94.26 37.61
CA LEU A 27 97.60 -92.86 37.96
C LEU A 27 97.55 -91.96 36.72
N LEU A 28 98.43 -92.18 35.73
CA LEU A 28 98.39 -91.47 34.44
C LEU A 28 97.08 -91.75 33.69
N LEU A 29 96.63 -93.02 33.68
CA LEU A 29 95.40 -93.43 33.02
C LEU A 29 94.15 -92.95 33.76
N ALA A 30 94.17 -92.96 35.10
CA ALA A 30 93.11 -92.35 35.92
C ALA A 30 93.06 -90.83 35.75
N LEU A 31 94.22 -90.16 35.64
CA LEU A 31 94.31 -88.73 35.33
C LEU A 31 93.81 -88.44 33.92
N PHE A 32 94.18 -89.25 32.92
CA PHE A 32 93.69 -89.11 31.54
C PHE A 32 92.18 -89.33 31.48
N LEU A 33 91.66 -90.34 32.18
CA LEU A 33 90.22 -90.60 32.28
C LEU A 33 89.49 -89.46 33.02
N ALA A 34 90.08 -88.89 34.07
CA ALA A 34 89.54 -87.75 34.80
C ALA A 34 89.57 -86.45 33.98
N VAL A 35 90.63 -86.22 33.19
CA VAL A 35 90.70 -85.11 32.23
C VAL A 35 89.70 -85.31 31.09
N TYR A 36 89.50 -86.56 30.63
CA TYR A 36 88.53 -86.89 29.58
C TYR A 36 87.08 -86.79 30.08
N THR A 37 86.74 -87.25 31.28
CA THR A 37 85.42 -87.01 31.91
C THR A 37 85.18 -85.53 32.16
N PHE A 38 86.19 -84.80 32.65
CA PHE A 38 86.09 -83.36 32.87
C PHE A 38 85.87 -82.60 31.56
N LEU A 39 86.63 -82.93 30.51
CA LEU A 39 86.51 -82.30 29.20
C LEU A 39 85.20 -82.64 28.50
N THR A 40 84.79 -83.92 28.48
CA THR A 40 83.48 -84.32 27.93
C THR A 40 82.31 -83.75 28.73
N GLY A 41 82.44 -83.65 30.06
CA GLY A 41 81.47 -82.99 30.93
C GLY A 41 81.39 -81.47 30.70
N GLN A 42 82.52 -80.78 30.50
CA GLN A 42 82.52 -79.36 30.12
C GLN A 42 81.91 -79.14 28.74
N ILE A 43 82.22 -79.99 27.75
CA ILE A 43 81.62 -79.91 26.41
C ILE A 43 80.11 -80.19 26.46
N ALA A 44 79.68 -81.18 27.24
CA ALA A 44 78.26 -81.47 27.43
C ALA A 44 77.52 -80.30 28.11
N ASN A 45 78.03 -79.81 29.24
CA ASN A 45 77.44 -78.67 29.94
C ASN A 45 77.43 -77.40 29.08
N GLY A 46 78.50 -77.15 28.31
CA GLY A 46 78.55 -76.03 27.37
C GLY A 46 77.58 -76.20 26.19
N ALA A 47 77.40 -77.42 25.68
CA ALA A 47 76.42 -77.72 24.64
C ALA A 47 74.97 -77.57 25.14
N ALA A 48 74.68 -77.97 26.39
CA ALA A 48 73.40 -77.75 27.04
C ALA A 48 73.12 -76.25 27.28
N GLN A 49 74.09 -75.50 27.82
CA GLN A 49 73.97 -74.04 27.98
C GLN A 49 73.77 -73.32 26.63
N LEU A 50 74.44 -73.78 25.57
CA LEU A 50 74.26 -73.23 24.22
C LEU A 50 72.93 -73.63 23.59
N MET A 51 72.41 -74.83 23.88
CA MET A 51 71.07 -75.27 23.50
C MET A 51 70.01 -74.39 24.18
N ASP A 52 70.05 -74.27 25.51
CA ASP A 52 69.12 -73.44 26.29
C ASP A 52 69.15 -71.97 25.83
N GLY A 53 70.35 -71.42 25.60
CA GLY A 53 70.53 -70.07 25.07
C GLY A 53 70.00 -69.90 23.65
N ALA A 54 70.17 -70.90 22.78
CA ALA A 54 69.62 -70.91 21.43
C ALA A 54 68.08 -71.03 21.43
N GLU A 55 67.50 -71.87 22.29
CA GLU A 55 66.04 -71.98 22.48
C GLU A 55 65.44 -70.67 23.03
N GLN A 56 66.05 -70.06 24.04
CA GLN A 56 65.63 -68.74 24.55
C GLN A 56 65.70 -67.65 23.48
N ALA A 57 66.78 -67.63 22.70
CA ALA A 57 66.93 -66.67 21.61
C ALA A 57 65.97 -66.95 20.44
N ALA A 58 65.61 -68.22 20.17
CA ALA A 58 64.57 -68.58 19.21
C ALA A 58 63.17 -68.16 19.70
N ALA A 59 62.87 -68.33 20.99
CA ALA A 59 61.64 -67.87 21.61
C ALA A 59 61.52 -66.33 21.56
N GLY A 60 62.59 -65.61 21.88
CA GLY A 60 62.67 -64.14 21.75
C GLY A 60 62.53 -63.67 20.30
N ALA A 61 63.12 -64.40 19.34
CA ALA A 61 62.96 -64.10 17.92
C ALA A 61 61.53 -64.36 17.41
N ASN A 62 60.84 -65.40 17.92
CA ASN A 62 59.42 -65.62 17.65
C ASN A 62 58.54 -64.53 18.28
N GLN A 63 58.81 -64.09 19.52
CA GLN A 63 58.11 -62.94 20.13
C GLN A 63 58.32 -61.65 19.32
N LEU A 64 59.54 -61.41 18.82
CA LEU A 64 59.83 -60.26 17.95
C LEU A 64 59.07 -60.36 16.62
N LYS A 65 58.98 -61.56 16.02
CA LYS A 65 58.21 -61.83 14.82
C LYS A 65 56.72 -61.54 15.02
N ASP A 66 56.13 -62.05 16.10
CA ASP A 66 54.71 -61.87 16.41
C ASP A 66 54.40 -60.40 16.72
N GLY A 67 55.23 -59.73 17.53
CA GLY A 67 55.09 -58.30 17.81
C GLY A 67 55.25 -57.43 16.56
N SER A 68 56.16 -57.78 15.65
CA SER A 68 56.32 -57.11 14.35
C SER A 68 55.12 -57.37 13.44
N GLY A 69 54.54 -58.57 13.45
CA GLY A 69 53.30 -58.89 12.73
C GLY A 69 52.08 -58.15 13.27
N GLN A 70 51.99 -57.94 14.59
CA GLN A 70 50.96 -57.10 15.21
C GLN A 70 51.14 -55.62 14.84
N LEU A 71 52.39 -55.12 14.81
CA LEU A 71 52.69 -53.75 14.39
C LEU A 71 52.35 -53.53 12.91
N ALA A 72 52.66 -54.49 12.03
CA ALA A 72 52.25 -54.51 10.64
C ALA A 72 50.72 -54.43 10.50
N ALA A 73 49.99 -55.35 11.14
CA ALA A 73 48.52 -55.34 11.12
C ALA A 73 47.91 -54.03 11.65
N GLY A 74 48.49 -53.44 12.70
CA GLY A 74 48.10 -52.13 13.23
C GLY A 74 48.37 -50.99 12.25
N ALA A 75 49.53 -50.98 11.60
CA ALA A 75 49.88 -50.01 10.56
C ALA A 75 48.94 -50.12 9.35
N GLY A 76 48.63 -51.34 8.89
CA GLY A 76 47.66 -51.60 7.83
C GLY A 76 46.23 -51.16 8.17
N ALA A 77 45.81 -51.29 9.44
CA ALA A 77 44.53 -50.77 9.92
C ALA A 77 44.52 -49.23 9.97
N ALA A 78 45.60 -48.62 10.47
CA ALA A 78 45.76 -47.16 10.50
C ALA A 78 45.84 -46.55 9.08
N ASN A 79 46.46 -47.25 8.13
CA ASN A 79 46.50 -46.88 6.71
C ASN A 79 45.07 -46.84 6.11
N LYS A 80 44.26 -47.89 6.34
CA LYS A 80 42.85 -47.90 5.92
C LYS A 80 42.03 -46.75 6.53
N GLY A 81 42.25 -46.44 7.81
CA GLY A 81 41.62 -45.30 8.47
C GLY A 81 42.04 -43.96 7.85
N ALA A 82 43.33 -43.78 7.57
CA ALA A 82 43.85 -42.59 6.91
C ALA A 82 43.28 -42.41 5.48
N ALA A 83 43.17 -43.50 4.71
CA ALA A 83 42.51 -43.48 3.41
C ALA A 83 41.03 -43.07 3.50
N GLN A 84 40.28 -43.58 4.49
CA GLN A 84 38.88 -43.18 4.73
C GLN A 84 38.75 -41.69 5.11
N VAL A 85 39.67 -41.16 5.92
CA VAL A 85 39.69 -39.72 6.25
C VAL A 85 40.02 -38.88 5.01
N LYS A 86 40.94 -39.34 4.16
CA LYS A 86 41.23 -38.69 2.87
C LYS A 86 40.00 -38.65 1.98
N ASP A 87 39.35 -39.78 1.72
CA ASP A 87 38.15 -39.89 0.88
C ASP A 87 37.00 -39.02 1.43
N GLY A 88 36.84 -38.96 2.75
CA GLY A 88 35.87 -38.07 3.40
C GLY A 88 36.21 -36.59 3.19
N SER A 89 37.49 -36.23 3.29
CA SER A 89 37.98 -34.87 3.09
C SER A 89 37.83 -34.41 1.64
N ASP A 90 38.10 -35.29 0.67
CA ASP A 90 37.88 -35.01 -0.75
C ASP A 90 36.39 -34.78 -1.07
N LYS A 91 35.48 -35.57 -0.48
CA LYS A 91 34.02 -35.35 -0.61
C LYS A 91 33.57 -34.01 -0.01
N VAL A 92 34.12 -33.61 1.14
CA VAL A 92 33.84 -32.29 1.73
C VAL A 92 34.39 -31.17 0.85
N ARG A 93 35.56 -31.36 0.23
CA ARG A 93 36.16 -30.42 -0.72
C ARG A 93 35.26 -30.23 -1.95
N ASP A 94 34.83 -31.31 -2.59
CA ASP A 94 33.96 -31.27 -3.77
C ASP A 94 32.59 -30.63 -3.45
N GLY A 95 31.94 -31.04 -2.34
CA GLY A 95 30.68 -30.44 -1.90
C GLY A 95 30.81 -28.96 -1.49
N SER A 96 31.97 -28.54 -0.96
CA SER A 96 32.25 -27.12 -0.70
C SER A 96 32.39 -26.33 -2.00
N SER A 97 32.96 -26.93 -3.05
CA SER A 97 33.08 -26.34 -4.38
C SER A 97 31.72 -26.16 -5.05
N GLU A 98 30.84 -27.17 -4.97
CA GLU A 98 29.45 -27.08 -5.43
C GLU A 98 28.65 -25.99 -4.69
N LEU A 99 28.78 -25.92 -3.36
CA LEU A 99 28.10 -24.91 -2.55
C LEU A 99 28.62 -23.50 -2.85
N ASN A 100 29.92 -23.34 -3.12
CA ASN A 100 30.51 -22.08 -3.56
C ASN A 100 29.99 -21.64 -4.93
N ALA A 101 29.88 -22.57 -5.89
CA ALA A 101 29.26 -22.30 -7.20
C ALA A 101 27.77 -21.90 -7.07
N GLY A 102 27.02 -22.56 -6.18
CA GLY A 102 25.66 -22.19 -5.83
C GLY A 102 25.55 -20.80 -5.20
N ALA A 103 26.47 -20.45 -4.30
CA ALA A 103 26.54 -19.12 -3.68
C ALA A 103 26.82 -18.03 -4.73
N ALA A 104 27.75 -18.26 -5.66
CA ALA A 104 28.05 -17.33 -6.75
C ALA A 104 26.85 -17.16 -7.72
N ALA A 105 26.13 -18.23 -8.02
CA ALA A 105 24.91 -18.17 -8.83
C ALA A 105 23.80 -17.36 -8.12
N LEU A 106 23.63 -17.55 -6.81
CA LEU A 106 22.69 -16.78 -5.99
C LEU A 106 23.09 -15.31 -5.87
N GLN A 107 24.39 -15.00 -5.72
CA GLN A 107 24.92 -13.63 -5.74
C GLN A 107 24.61 -12.93 -7.07
N SER A 108 24.85 -13.62 -8.20
CA SER A 108 24.50 -13.11 -9.53
C SER A 108 22.99 -12.87 -9.68
N GLY A 109 22.16 -13.78 -9.14
CA GLY A 109 20.71 -13.61 -9.07
C GLY A 109 20.28 -12.39 -8.26
N ALA A 110 20.81 -12.23 -7.05
CA ALA A 110 20.56 -11.09 -6.17
C ALA A 110 20.98 -9.77 -6.84
N GLY A 111 22.15 -9.73 -7.48
CA GLY A 111 22.63 -8.56 -8.23
C GLY A 111 21.72 -8.17 -9.41
N ARG A 112 21.13 -9.13 -10.12
CA ARG A 112 20.13 -8.86 -11.18
C ARG A 112 18.81 -8.34 -10.62
N ILE A 113 18.35 -8.84 -9.47
CA ILE A 113 17.15 -8.33 -8.81
C ILE A 113 17.42 -6.89 -8.31
N PHE A 114 18.55 -6.66 -7.64
CA PHE A 114 18.95 -5.34 -7.16
C PHE A 114 18.99 -4.31 -8.29
N SER A 115 19.67 -4.59 -9.41
CA SER A 115 19.70 -3.66 -10.55
C SER A 115 18.34 -3.48 -11.21
N GLY A 116 17.55 -4.55 -11.41
CA GLY A 116 16.19 -4.43 -11.91
C GLY A 116 15.28 -3.57 -11.03
N VAL A 117 15.41 -3.70 -9.70
CA VAL A 117 14.65 -2.91 -8.73
C VAL A 117 15.14 -1.46 -8.72
N ARG A 118 16.45 -1.22 -8.64
CA ARG A 118 17.05 0.13 -8.55
C ARG A 118 16.91 0.92 -9.85
N ASP A 119 17.14 0.29 -10.99
CA ASP A 119 17.27 0.97 -12.28
C ASP A 119 15.96 1.03 -13.07
N GLN A 120 14.97 0.22 -12.72
CA GLN A 120 13.65 0.18 -13.40
C GLN A 120 12.47 0.36 -12.45
N LEU A 121 12.35 -0.47 -11.41
CA LEU A 121 11.14 -0.48 -10.57
C LEU A 121 11.02 0.78 -9.70
N ALA A 122 12.07 1.16 -8.96
CA ALA A 122 12.07 2.35 -8.12
C ALA A 122 11.78 3.64 -8.94
N PRO A 123 12.49 3.94 -10.05
CA PRO A 123 12.15 5.09 -10.90
C PRO A 123 10.75 5.03 -11.52
N GLY A 124 10.21 3.83 -11.75
CA GLY A 124 8.83 3.63 -12.20
C GLY A 124 7.81 3.97 -11.12
N VAL A 125 8.07 3.56 -9.88
CA VAL A 125 7.23 3.85 -8.71
C VAL A 125 7.32 5.31 -8.29
N ASP A 126 8.49 5.95 -8.39
CA ASP A 126 8.64 7.39 -8.12
C ASP A 126 7.84 8.22 -9.13
N LYS A 127 7.86 7.85 -10.42
CA LYS A 127 7.02 8.48 -11.46
C LYS A 127 5.54 8.25 -11.20
N LEU A 128 5.15 7.04 -10.79
CA LEU A 128 3.76 6.74 -10.44
C LEU A 128 3.31 7.57 -9.23
N HIS A 129 4.13 7.64 -8.17
CA HIS A 129 3.88 8.43 -6.97
C HIS A 129 3.79 9.93 -7.26
N ALA A 130 4.67 10.48 -8.10
CA ALA A 130 4.56 11.87 -8.57
C ALA A 130 3.27 12.10 -9.38
N GLY A 131 2.87 11.13 -10.20
CA GLY A 131 1.60 11.14 -10.95
C GLY A 131 0.37 11.12 -10.03
N THR A 132 0.37 10.28 -8.99
CA THR A 132 -0.73 10.18 -8.02
C THR A 132 -0.79 11.39 -7.10
N THR A 133 0.36 11.96 -6.73
CA THR A 133 0.47 13.24 -6.00
C THR A 133 -0.17 14.36 -6.82
N LYS A 134 0.13 14.43 -8.12
CA LYS A 134 -0.46 15.42 -9.02
C LYS A 134 -1.98 15.20 -9.16
N LEU A 135 -2.43 13.96 -9.35
CA LEU A 135 -3.84 13.61 -9.46
C LEU A 135 -4.62 14.03 -8.19
N GLN A 136 -4.12 13.68 -7.01
CA GLN A 136 -4.69 14.07 -5.73
C GLN A 136 -4.80 15.60 -5.61
N ASN A 137 -3.73 16.34 -5.96
CA ASN A 137 -3.74 17.80 -5.96
C ASN A 137 -4.71 18.41 -6.98
N ASP A 138 -4.83 17.85 -8.18
CA ASP A 138 -5.76 18.31 -9.21
C ASP A 138 -7.23 18.00 -8.82
N VAL A 139 -7.49 16.87 -8.16
CA VAL A 139 -8.81 16.54 -7.59
C VAL A 139 -9.17 17.53 -6.49
N LEU A 140 -8.35 17.63 -5.44
CA LEU A 140 -8.66 18.43 -4.25
C LEU A 140 -8.69 19.95 -4.52
N ASN A 141 -7.77 20.48 -5.33
CA ASN A 141 -7.61 21.93 -5.49
C ASN A 141 -8.26 22.50 -6.76
N LYS A 142 -8.78 21.66 -7.67
CA LYS A 142 -9.45 22.13 -8.90
C LYS A 142 -10.81 21.48 -9.10
N LEU A 143 -10.86 20.15 -9.11
CA LEU A 143 -12.10 19.43 -9.46
C LEU A 143 -13.17 19.53 -8.36
N VAL A 144 -12.80 19.36 -7.09
CA VAL A 144 -13.71 19.48 -5.93
C VAL A 144 -14.31 20.89 -5.85
N PRO A 145 -13.52 22.00 -5.84
CA PRO A 145 -14.07 23.36 -5.90
C PRO A 145 -14.98 23.60 -7.11
N GLY A 146 -14.60 23.09 -8.29
CA GLY A 146 -15.40 23.23 -9.51
C GLY A 146 -16.76 22.54 -9.41
N VAL A 147 -16.81 21.30 -8.92
CA VAL A 147 -18.08 20.57 -8.70
C VAL A 147 -18.96 21.28 -7.67
N TYR A 148 -18.38 21.81 -6.59
CA TYR A 148 -19.14 22.52 -5.56
C TYR A 148 -19.71 23.85 -6.09
N GLN A 149 -18.93 24.59 -6.88
CA GLN A 149 -19.39 25.83 -7.54
C GLN A 149 -20.51 25.56 -8.56
N VAL A 150 -20.41 24.47 -9.31
CA VAL A 150 -21.44 24.08 -10.29
C VAL A 150 -22.74 23.65 -9.60
N ASP A 151 -22.68 22.92 -8.47
CA ASP A 151 -23.88 22.55 -7.71
C ASP A 151 -24.55 23.76 -7.03
N ASP A 152 -23.77 24.65 -6.42
CA ASP A 152 -24.27 25.90 -5.85
C ASP A 152 -24.87 26.81 -6.93
N GLY A 153 -24.23 26.92 -8.10
CA GLY A 153 -24.74 27.62 -9.27
C GLY A 153 -26.06 27.05 -9.79
N ALA A 154 -26.18 25.72 -9.91
CA ALA A 154 -27.40 25.06 -10.33
C ALA A 154 -28.55 25.30 -9.34
N ARG A 155 -28.29 25.22 -8.03
CA ARG A 155 -29.27 25.51 -6.96
C ARG A 155 -29.72 26.97 -6.94
N LYS A 156 -28.80 27.92 -7.18
CA LYS A 156 -29.12 29.35 -7.33
C LYS A 156 -29.96 29.63 -8.59
N LEU A 157 -29.67 28.92 -9.69
CA LEU A 157 -30.46 29.03 -10.91
C LEU A 157 -31.87 28.45 -10.73
N GLN A 158 -31.99 27.32 -10.03
CA GLN A 158 -33.28 26.70 -9.66
C GLN A 158 -34.12 27.64 -8.78
N SER A 159 -33.54 28.22 -7.72
CA SER A 159 -34.29 29.14 -6.84
C SER A 159 -34.68 30.43 -7.57
N GLY A 160 -33.82 30.95 -8.47
CA GLY A 160 -34.15 32.06 -9.36
C GLY A 160 -35.30 31.74 -10.33
N ALA A 161 -35.31 30.55 -10.92
CA ALA A 161 -36.39 30.11 -11.81
C ALA A 161 -37.74 29.98 -11.07
N VAL A 162 -37.73 29.41 -9.86
CA VAL A 162 -38.92 29.34 -8.98
C VAL A 162 -39.41 30.73 -8.60
N ALA A 163 -38.51 31.65 -8.23
CA ALA A 163 -38.88 33.03 -7.88
C ALA A 163 -39.48 33.79 -9.07
N LEU A 164 -38.92 33.63 -10.27
CA LEU A 164 -39.46 34.22 -11.50
C LEU A 164 -40.83 33.64 -11.85
N SER A 165 -41.01 32.33 -11.73
CA SER A 165 -42.31 31.66 -11.88
C SER A 165 -43.35 32.21 -10.90
N ALA A 166 -43.00 32.33 -9.62
CA ALA A 166 -43.88 32.88 -8.59
C ALA A 166 -44.23 34.36 -8.82
N ALA A 167 -43.34 35.15 -9.42
CA ALA A 167 -43.59 36.54 -9.78
C ALA A 167 -44.51 36.69 -11.01
N LEU A 168 -44.58 35.69 -11.89
CA LEU A 168 -45.36 35.72 -13.14
C LEU A 168 -46.69 34.96 -13.07
N THR A 169 -46.86 34.08 -12.08
CA THR A 169 -48.09 33.28 -11.89
C THR A 169 -49.10 34.08 -11.06
N PRO A 170 -50.31 34.41 -11.57
CA PRO A 170 -51.31 35.14 -10.80
C PRO A 170 -51.69 34.43 -9.48
N THR A 171 -51.93 35.17 -8.41
CA THR A 171 -52.37 34.61 -7.13
C THR A 171 -53.88 34.72 -6.95
N ALA A 172 -54.44 33.88 -6.08
CA ALA A 172 -55.88 33.91 -5.77
C ALA A 172 -56.35 35.24 -5.13
N SER A 173 -55.46 35.98 -4.45
CA SER A 173 -55.79 37.28 -3.88
C SER A 173 -55.60 38.45 -4.86
N GLY A 174 -54.94 38.23 -6.00
CA GLY A 174 -54.71 39.23 -7.04
C GLY A 174 -53.91 40.45 -6.58
N ASN A 175 -53.17 40.34 -5.48
CA ASN A 175 -52.50 41.46 -4.81
C ASN A 175 -51.16 41.11 -4.14
N ALA A 176 -50.57 39.96 -4.47
CA ALA A 176 -49.34 39.51 -3.84
C ALA A 176 -48.16 40.51 -4.09
N PRO A 177 -47.32 40.77 -3.07
CA PRO A 177 -46.17 41.65 -3.23
C PRO A 177 -45.18 41.05 -4.24
N ASN A 178 -44.59 41.90 -5.08
CA ASN A 178 -43.65 41.55 -6.15
C ASN A 178 -44.21 40.59 -7.23
N ASN A 179 -45.54 40.38 -7.28
CA ASN A 179 -46.18 39.63 -8.35
C ASN A 179 -46.60 40.55 -9.51
N LEU A 180 -45.99 40.34 -10.67
CA LEU A 180 -46.16 41.13 -11.89
C LEU A 180 -47.54 40.91 -12.53
N ALA A 181 -48.07 39.69 -12.45
CA ALA A 181 -49.36 39.33 -13.05
C ALA A 181 -50.55 39.87 -12.24
N ASP A 182 -50.45 39.84 -10.91
CA ASP A 182 -51.34 40.53 -9.98
C ASP A 182 -51.24 42.06 -10.16
N GLY A 183 -50.03 42.60 -10.30
CA GLY A 183 -49.80 44.01 -10.62
C GLY A 183 -50.50 44.46 -11.91
N ALA A 184 -50.35 43.70 -13.00
CA ALA A 184 -51.06 43.96 -14.26
C ALA A 184 -52.60 43.83 -14.09
N GLY A 185 -53.07 42.85 -13.32
CA GLY A 185 -54.49 42.70 -12.99
C GLY A 185 -55.06 43.89 -12.20
N ARG A 186 -54.29 44.44 -11.25
CA ARG A 186 -54.67 45.62 -10.47
C ARG A 186 -54.69 46.90 -11.31
N ILE A 187 -53.76 47.05 -12.26
CA ILE A 187 -53.78 48.17 -13.21
C ILE A 187 -55.07 48.11 -14.05
N ALA A 188 -55.37 46.95 -14.66
CA ALA A 188 -56.59 46.77 -15.44
C ALA A 188 -57.88 47.05 -14.62
N ALA A 189 -57.96 46.55 -13.39
CA ALA A 189 -59.10 46.83 -12.51
C ALA A 189 -59.24 48.34 -12.21
N GLY A 190 -58.14 49.03 -11.88
CA GLY A 190 -58.14 50.46 -11.59
C GLY A 190 -58.44 51.33 -12.81
N THR A 191 -57.98 50.97 -14.01
CA THR A 191 -58.29 51.71 -15.23
C THR A 191 -59.71 51.44 -15.73
N GLY A 192 -60.24 50.24 -15.51
CA GLY A 192 -61.68 49.96 -15.68
C GLY A 192 -62.55 50.84 -14.79
N GLN A 193 -62.18 51.01 -13.51
CA GLN A 193 -62.86 51.94 -12.60
C GLN A 193 -62.74 53.41 -13.04
N LEU A 194 -61.56 53.83 -13.51
CA LEU A 194 -61.34 55.18 -14.04
C LEU A 194 -62.16 55.45 -15.31
N ALA A 195 -62.26 54.48 -16.23
CA ALA A 195 -63.06 54.58 -17.43
C ALA A 195 -64.57 54.67 -17.10
N ALA A 196 -65.05 53.86 -16.13
CA ALA A 196 -66.42 53.93 -15.65
C ALA A 196 -66.76 55.30 -15.05
N GLY A 197 -65.93 55.81 -14.13
CA GLY A 197 -66.12 57.13 -13.52
C GLY A 197 -66.02 58.29 -14.53
N ALA A 198 -65.18 58.15 -15.56
CA ALA A 198 -65.15 59.11 -16.67
C ALA A 198 -66.44 59.08 -17.50
N GLY A 199 -67.03 57.90 -17.70
CA GLY A 199 -68.35 57.73 -18.33
C GLY A 199 -69.49 58.34 -17.50
N ASP A 200 -69.49 58.16 -16.19
CA ASP A 200 -70.45 58.80 -15.29
C ASP A 200 -70.37 60.33 -15.34
N LEU A 201 -69.14 60.87 -15.42
CA LEU A 201 -68.91 62.32 -15.50
C LEU A 201 -69.26 62.89 -16.90
N ASP A 202 -69.05 62.14 -17.98
CA ASP A 202 -69.56 62.47 -19.32
C ASP A 202 -71.10 62.52 -19.35
N ALA A 203 -71.76 61.54 -18.74
CA ALA A 203 -73.22 61.51 -18.62
C ALA A 203 -73.74 62.66 -17.76
N GLY A 204 -73.04 63.01 -16.67
CA GLY A 204 -73.31 64.18 -15.84
C GLY A 204 -73.17 65.51 -16.61
N ALA A 205 -72.07 65.68 -17.35
CA ALA A 205 -71.84 66.84 -18.20
C ALA A 205 -72.93 66.96 -19.29
N THR A 206 -73.35 65.84 -19.88
CA THR A 206 -74.44 65.80 -20.88
C THR A 206 -75.75 66.29 -20.29
N LYS A 207 -76.13 65.82 -19.08
CA LYS A 207 -77.31 66.31 -18.36
C LYS A 207 -77.23 67.80 -18.04
N LEU A 208 -76.05 68.28 -17.63
CA LEU A 208 -75.82 69.70 -17.34
C LEU A 208 -76.05 70.57 -18.59
N ARG A 209 -75.53 70.14 -19.76
CA ARG A 209 -75.76 70.82 -21.05
C ARG A 209 -77.24 70.86 -21.45
N SER A 210 -77.98 69.77 -21.27
CA SER A 210 -79.43 69.77 -21.49
C SER A 210 -80.16 70.75 -20.54
N GLY A 211 -79.72 70.85 -19.29
CA GLY A 211 -80.24 71.81 -18.31
C GLY A 211 -79.93 73.27 -18.65
N THR A 212 -78.70 73.58 -19.08
CA THR A 212 -78.31 74.93 -19.50
C THR A 212 -79.00 75.34 -20.80
N ALA A 213 -79.21 74.42 -21.74
CA ALA A 213 -80.02 74.68 -22.94
C ALA A 213 -81.47 75.04 -22.57
N ALA A 214 -82.13 74.25 -21.71
CA ALA A 214 -83.48 74.56 -21.25
C ALA A 214 -83.56 75.90 -20.47
N LEU A 215 -82.55 76.24 -19.66
CA LEU A 215 -82.44 77.53 -18.98
C LEU A 215 -82.23 78.69 -19.98
N LYS A 216 -81.44 78.46 -21.04
CA LYS A 216 -81.21 79.43 -22.12
C LYS A 216 -82.51 79.73 -22.85
N ASP A 217 -83.27 78.70 -23.23
CA ASP A 217 -84.57 78.86 -23.89
C ASP A 217 -85.57 79.60 -22.99
N GLY A 218 -85.66 79.22 -21.71
CA GLY A 218 -86.52 79.89 -20.72
C GLY A 218 -86.15 81.37 -20.49
N THR A 219 -84.86 81.70 -20.42
CA THR A 219 -84.41 83.10 -20.31
C THR A 219 -84.59 83.88 -21.61
N GLY A 220 -84.48 83.24 -22.77
CA GLY A 220 -84.85 83.81 -24.07
C GLY A 220 -86.34 84.15 -24.18
N GLN A 221 -87.22 83.26 -23.72
CA GLN A 221 -88.65 83.52 -23.60
C GLN A 221 -88.96 84.67 -22.63
N LEU A 222 -88.28 84.71 -21.47
CA LEU A 222 -88.41 85.79 -20.49
C LEU A 222 -87.97 87.14 -21.06
N ALA A 223 -86.83 87.19 -21.76
CA ALA A 223 -86.34 88.40 -22.43
C ALA A 223 -87.31 88.83 -23.55
N ALA A 224 -87.83 87.91 -24.37
CA ALA A 224 -88.83 88.24 -25.38
C ALA A 224 -90.13 88.81 -24.77
N GLY A 225 -90.58 88.26 -23.62
CA GLY A 225 -91.69 88.79 -22.84
C GLY A 225 -91.40 90.18 -22.26
N ALA A 226 -90.21 90.39 -21.70
CA ALA A 226 -89.78 91.68 -21.16
C ALA A 226 -89.65 92.75 -22.27
N ASN A 227 -89.18 92.39 -23.47
CA ASN A 227 -89.15 93.29 -24.63
C ASN A 227 -90.55 93.67 -25.11
N ARG A 228 -91.49 92.70 -25.19
CA ARG A 228 -92.91 92.99 -25.45
C ARG A 228 -93.55 93.89 -24.38
N LEU A 229 -93.17 93.73 -23.12
CA LEU A 229 -93.70 94.54 -22.02
C LEU A 229 -93.13 95.97 -22.03
N LYS A 230 -91.83 96.13 -22.31
CA LYS A 230 -91.22 97.46 -22.55
C LYS A 230 -91.95 98.18 -23.69
N GLY A 231 -92.12 97.50 -24.82
CA GLY A 231 -92.70 98.08 -26.03
C GLY A 231 -91.80 99.12 -26.70
N TYR A 232 -92.25 99.63 -27.84
CA TYR A 232 -91.60 100.66 -28.62
C TYR A 232 -92.23 102.04 -28.32
N PRO A 233 -91.42 103.09 -28.09
CA PRO A 233 -91.92 104.45 -28.01
C PRO A 233 -92.48 104.89 -29.36
N GLY A 234 -93.60 105.59 -29.36
CA GLY A 234 -94.27 106.04 -30.57
C GLY A 234 -93.52 107.16 -31.30
N ALA A 235 -93.59 107.12 -32.63
CA ALA A 235 -92.89 108.06 -33.51
C ALA A 235 -93.31 109.51 -33.24
N GLY A 236 -92.34 110.43 -33.09
CA GLY A 236 -92.61 111.85 -32.88
C GLY A 236 -93.26 112.20 -31.53
N ASN A 237 -93.19 111.31 -30.53
CA ASN A 237 -94.01 111.35 -29.31
C ASN A 237 -95.51 111.25 -29.62
N ASP A 238 -95.94 110.27 -30.42
CA ASP A 238 -97.35 109.90 -30.58
C ASP A 238 -97.63 108.56 -29.87
N PRO A 239 -98.29 108.54 -28.69
CA PRO A 239 -98.56 107.31 -27.95
C PRO A 239 -99.41 106.30 -28.73
N ALA A 240 -100.23 106.75 -29.69
CA ALA A 240 -101.05 105.88 -30.52
C ALA A 240 -100.24 105.08 -31.55
N GLN A 241 -98.96 105.45 -31.76
CA GLN A 241 -98.03 104.78 -32.67
C GLN A 241 -96.93 103.99 -31.95
N GLY A 242 -97.01 103.86 -30.63
CA GLY A 242 -96.16 102.95 -29.85
C GLY A 242 -96.94 101.78 -29.26
N ASP A 243 -96.25 100.90 -28.53
CA ASP A 243 -96.89 99.83 -27.75
C ASP A 243 -96.29 99.67 -26.34
N GLY A 244 -96.87 98.75 -25.56
CA GLY A 244 -96.40 98.36 -24.23
C GLY A 244 -96.35 99.50 -23.20
N LEU A 245 -95.41 99.37 -22.25
CA LEU A 245 -95.21 100.36 -21.19
C LEU A 245 -94.56 101.66 -21.68
N ALA A 246 -93.81 101.63 -22.79
CA ALA A 246 -93.24 102.83 -23.41
C ALA A 246 -94.34 103.77 -23.91
N ALA A 247 -95.29 103.26 -24.69
CA ALA A 247 -96.43 104.05 -25.16
C ALA A 247 -97.37 104.45 -24.02
N LEU A 248 -97.60 103.57 -23.03
CA LEU A 248 -98.39 103.93 -21.85
C LEU A 248 -97.73 105.05 -21.04
N SER A 249 -96.40 105.02 -20.85
CA SER A 249 -95.67 106.12 -20.20
C SER A 249 -95.82 107.41 -21.00
N GLN A 250 -95.53 107.39 -22.31
CA GLN A 250 -95.65 108.58 -23.17
C GLN A 250 -97.08 109.15 -23.17
N GLY A 251 -98.10 108.31 -23.19
CA GLY A 251 -99.51 108.72 -23.12
C GLY A 251 -99.89 109.33 -21.78
N LEU A 252 -99.37 108.80 -20.68
CA LEU A 252 -99.56 109.37 -19.34
C LEU A 252 -98.78 110.67 -19.15
N ASP A 253 -97.54 110.76 -19.65
CA ASP A 253 -96.72 111.97 -19.65
C ASP A 253 -97.42 113.10 -20.45
N GLN A 254 -98.06 112.76 -21.59
CA GLN A 254 -98.86 113.71 -22.38
C GLN A 254 -100.18 114.09 -21.73
N LEU A 255 -100.87 113.15 -21.09
CA LEU A 255 -102.09 113.43 -20.34
C LEU A 255 -101.80 114.33 -19.13
N GLU A 256 -100.67 114.12 -18.45
CA GLU A 256 -100.16 114.99 -17.40
C GLU A 256 -99.82 116.39 -17.93
N ALA A 257 -99.13 116.49 -19.08
CA ALA A 257 -98.85 117.76 -19.74
C ALA A 257 -100.12 118.51 -20.18
N ALA A 258 -101.08 117.81 -20.79
CA ALA A 258 -102.37 118.37 -21.21
C ALA A 258 -103.21 118.85 -20.00
N ALA A 259 -103.22 118.08 -18.92
CA ALA A 259 -103.86 118.46 -17.66
C ALA A 259 -103.20 119.70 -17.01
N ASN A 260 -101.95 120.00 -17.35
CA ASN A 260 -101.21 121.18 -16.90
C ASN A 260 -101.24 122.36 -17.89
N GLY A 261 -101.97 122.25 -19.01
CA GLY A 261 -102.17 123.32 -19.98
C GLY A 261 -103.20 124.39 -19.57
N PRO A 262 -103.20 125.57 -20.22
CA PRO A 262 -103.90 126.78 -19.74
C PRO A 262 -105.44 126.82 -19.93
N GLN A 263 -106.12 125.74 -20.34
CA GLN A 263 -107.56 125.75 -20.68
C GLN A 263 -108.39 124.58 -20.09
N GLY A 264 -107.94 123.96 -18.97
CA GLY A 264 -108.66 122.85 -18.32
C GLY A 264 -109.70 123.25 -17.27
N LEU A 265 -110.98 123.38 -17.65
CA LEU A 265 -112.10 123.79 -16.77
C LEU A 265 -112.83 122.64 -16.04
N VAL A 266 -112.15 121.86 -15.19
CA VAL A 266 -112.78 120.93 -14.21
C VAL A 266 -111.88 120.78 -12.95
N PRO A 267 -112.41 120.58 -11.72
CA PRO A 267 -111.59 120.36 -10.51
C PRO A 267 -110.75 119.07 -10.53
N LEU A 268 -109.62 119.09 -11.22
CA LEU A 268 -108.85 117.89 -11.58
C LEU A 268 -107.80 117.44 -10.54
N ALA A 269 -107.67 118.07 -9.37
CA ALA A 269 -106.55 117.85 -8.46
C ALA A 269 -106.33 116.37 -8.05
N VAL A 270 -107.41 115.65 -7.71
CA VAL A 270 -107.35 114.22 -7.34
C VAL A 270 -107.01 113.35 -8.55
N ILE A 271 -107.55 113.69 -9.72
CA ILE A 271 -107.30 112.96 -10.97
C ILE A 271 -105.84 113.16 -11.43
N LYS A 272 -105.28 114.36 -11.28
CA LYS A 272 -103.86 114.66 -11.54
C LYS A 272 -102.92 113.83 -10.67
N ASP A 273 -103.17 113.77 -9.36
CA ASP A 273 -102.36 112.97 -8.43
C ASP A 273 -102.44 111.47 -8.73
N GLN A 274 -103.61 110.96 -9.14
CA GLN A 274 -103.75 109.57 -9.61
C GLN A 274 -103.06 109.31 -10.96
N ILE A 275 -103.12 110.26 -11.91
CA ILE A 275 -102.38 110.18 -13.19
C ILE A 275 -100.87 110.18 -12.93
N ALA A 276 -100.36 111.08 -12.09
CA ALA A 276 -98.93 111.13 -11.76
C ALA A 276 -98.45 109.86 -11.05
N LYS A 277 -99.27 109.29 -10.14
CA LYS A 277 -98.99 107.99 -9.49
C LYS A 277 -99.02 106.82 -10.48
N LEU A 278 -99.91 106.84 -11.46
CA LEU A 278 -100.00 105.84 -12.51
C LEU A 278 -98.84 105.96 -13.52
N ALA A 279 -98.45 107.18 -13.88
CA ALA A 279 -97.28 107.49 -14.71
C ALA A 279 -95.99 107.01 -14.03
N ASP A 280 -95.82 107.33 -12.75
CA ASP A 280 -94.69 106.86 -11.94
C ASP A 280 -94.70 105.33 -11.76
N GLY A 281 -95.87 104.73 -11.58
CA GLY A 281 -96.04 103.27 -11.59
C GLY A 281 -95.66 102.64 -12.93
N GLY A 282 -96.05 103.25 -14.05
CA GLY A 282 -95.69 102.84 -15.41
C GLY A 282 -94.18 102.97 -15.69
N ARG A 283 -93.57 104.08 -15.31
CA ARG A 283 -92.11 104.31 -15.39
C ARG A 283 -91.35 103.29 -14.52
N ARG A 284 -91.82 102.99 -13.31
CA ARG A 284 -91.27 101.93 -12.45
C ARG A 284 -91.43 100.53 -13.07
N ALA A 285 -92.57 100.22 -13.67
CA ALA A 285 -92.79 98.94 -14.35
C ALA A 285 -91.91 98.80 -15.60
N TYR A 286 -91.72 99.87 -16.37
CA TYR A 286 -90.81 99.91 -17.53
C TYR A 286 -89.36 99.71 -17.09
N ALA A 287 -88.91 100.41 -16.05
CA ALA A 287 -87.59 100.22 -15.45
C ALA A 287 -87.40 98.77 -14.93
N GLY A 288 -88.43 98.19 -14.32
CA GLY A 288 -88.46 96.78 -13.93
C GLY A 288 -88.34 95.81 -15.11
N ALA A 289 -89.02 96.09 -16.24
CA ALA A 289 -88.92 95.31 -17.45
C ALA A 289 -87.52 95.41 -18.11
N VAL A 290 -86.88 96.60 -18.07
CA VAL A 290 -85.48 96.79 -18.48
C VAL A 290 -84.52 96.00 -17.58
N GLN A 291 -84.73 96.02 -16.25
CA GLN A 291 -83.93 95.23 -15.32
C GLN A 291 -84.12 93.72 -15.50
N LEU A 292 -85.35 93.28 -15.78
CA LEU A 292 -85.68 91.88 -16.04
C LEU A 292 -85.02 91.36 -17.32
N ASP A 293 -85.08 92.14 -18.40
CA ASP A 293 -84.41 91.85 -19.68
C ASP A 293 -82.87 91.79 -19.52
N ALA A 294 -82.29 92.77 -18.82
CA ALA A 294 -80.85 92.76 -18.50
C ALA A 294 -80.45 91.59 -17.57
N GLY A 295 -81.34 91.19 -16.64
CA GLY A 295 -81.17 90.02 -15.78
C GLY A 295 -81.22 88.72 -16.56
N ALA A 296 -82.22 88.56 -17.44
CA ALA A 296 -82.35 87.43 -18.35
C ALA A 296 -81.13 87.30 -19.27
N ALA A 297 -80.64 88.41 -19.84
CA ALA A 297 -79.42 88.43 -20.64
C ALA A 297 -78.17 87.98 -19.86
N LYS A 298 -78.03 88.38 -18.59
CA LYS A 298 -76.94 87.91 -17.72
C LYS A 298 -77.03 86.41 -17.41
N VAL A 299 -78.22 85.90 -17.07
CA VAL A 299 -78.42 84.46 -16.81
C VAL A 299 -78.20 83.65 -18.08
N ASN A 300 -78.67 84.12 -19.24
CA ASN A 300 -78.42 83.53 -20.56
C ASN A 300 -76.92 83.46 -20.89
N GLY A 301 -76.16 84.53 -20.60
CA GLY A 301 -74.70 84.54 -20.75
C GLY A 301 -74.00 83.54 -19.81
N GLY A 302 -74.42 83.48 -18.54
CA GLY A 302 -73.92 82.51 -17.56
C GLY A 302 -74.25 81.07 -17.93
N ALA A 303 -75.45 80.81 -18.46
CA ALA A 303 -75.87 79.50 -18.97
C ALA A 303 -75.05 79.08 -20.20
N GLY A 304 -74.70 80.03 -21.08
CA GLY A 304 -73.77 79.79 -22.19
C GLY A 304 -72.38 79.39 -21.71
N ALA A 305 -71.78 80.16 -20.79
CA ALA A 305 -70.47 79.83 -20.23
C ALA A 305 -70.46 78.47 -19.48
N LEU A 306 -71.57 78.11 -18.83
CA LEU A 306 -71.72 76.81 -18.17
C LEU A 306 -71.92 75.65 -19.18
N ASP A 307 -72.62 75.88 -20.30
CA ASP A 307 -72.73 74.91 -21.39
C ASP A 307 -71.38 74.67 -22.08
N ASP A 308 -70.60 75.73 -22.31
CA ASP A 308 -69.24 75.65 -22.86
C ASP A 308 -68.31 74.88 -21.89
N GLY A 309 -68.34 75.20 -20.60
CA GLY A 309 -67.58 74.50 -19.57
C GLY A 309 -67.97 73.02 -19.44
N ALA A 310 -69.27 72.71 -19.51
CA ALA A 310 -69.76 71.34 -19.54
C ALA A 310 -69.37 70.60 -20.85
N GLY A 311 -69.30 71.31 -21.97
CA GLY A 311 -68.78 70.79 -23.24
C GLY A 311 -67.28 70.47 -23.20
N GLN A 312 -66.49 71.34 -22.57
CA GLN A 312 -65.07 71.10 -22.30
C GLN A 312 -64.88 69.91 -21.35
N LEU A 313 -65.66 69.83 -20.27
CA LEU A 313 -65.65 68.70 -19.34
C LEU A 313 -65.97 67.39 -20.06
N LYS A 314 -67.05 67.35 -20.86
CA LYS A 314 -67.45 66.20 -21.68
C LYS A 314 -66.32 65.75 -22.63
N THR A 315 -65.67 66.71 -23.29
CA THR A 315 -64.54 66.43 -24.19
C THR A 315 -63.33 65.86 -23.42
N GLY A 316 -63.04 66.41 -22.23
CA GLY A 316 -61.97 65.94 -21.36
C GLY A 316 -62.23 64.53 -20.81
N THR A 317 -63.45 64.25 -20.37
CA THR A 317 -63.85 62.92 -19.84
C THR A 317 -63.91 61.86 -20.94
N GLY A 318 -64.36 62.21 -22.15
CA GLY A 318 -64.25 61.33 -23.31
C GLY A 318 -62.80 60.93 -23.60
N ARG A 319 -61.86 61.89 -23.61
CA ARG A 319 -60.42 61.60 -23.77
C ARG A 319 -59.86 60.75 -22.63
N LEU A 320 -60.28 61.00 -21.39
CA LEU A 320 -59.88 60.22 -20.21
C LEU A 320 -60.40 58.78 -20.29
N ALA A 321 -61.65 58.58 -20.70
CA ALA A 321 -62.25 57.26 -20.87
C ALA A 321 -61.52 56.44 -21.97
N THR A 322 -61.22 57.06 -23.11
CA THR A 322 -60.41 56.41 -24.18
C THR A 322 -59.03 56.01 -23.66
N GLY A 323 -58.28 56.92 -23.04
CA GLY A 323 -56.93 56.62 -22.52
C GLY A 323 -56.94 55.58 -21.39
N ALA A 324 -57.97 55.57 -20.54
CA ALA A 324 -58.16 54.53 -19.52
C ALA A 324 -58.49 53.16 -20.16
N GLY A 325 -59.27 53.13 -21.25
CA GLY A 325 -59.52 51.94 -22.05
C GLY A 325 -58.26 51.38 -22.69
N GLU A 326 -57.48 52.22 -23.39
CA GLU A 326 -56.19 51.84 -23.99
C GLU A 326 -55.21 51.25 -22.94
N LEU A 327 -55.14 51.86 -21.75
CA LEU A 327 -54.30 51.36 -20.66
C LEU A 327 -54.84 50.07 -20.03
N ASN A 328 -56.17 49.91 -19.93
CA ASN A 328 -56.80 48.64 -19.52
C ASN A 328 -56.44 47.50 -20.49
N ASP A 329 -56.56 47.74 -21.80
CA ASP A 329 -56.26 46.74 -22.83
C ASP A 329 -54.76 46.40 -22.84
N GLY A 330 -53.89 47.41 -22.65
CA GLY A 330 -52.46 47.21 -22.44
C GLY A 330 -52.14 46.34 -21.22
N ALA A 331 -52.79 46.60 -20.08
CA ALA A 331 -52.64 45.81 -18.86
C ALA A 331 -53.19 44.38 -19.00
N GLY A 332 -54.31 44.20 -19.70
CA GLY A 332 -54.86 42.89 -20.05
C GLY A 332 -53.92 42.06 -20.92
N ARG A 333 -53.33 42.68 -21.97
CA ARG A 333 -52.30 42.05 -22.82
C ARG A 333 -51.06 41.66 -22.02
N LEU A 334 -50.62 42.52 -21.11
CA LEU A 334 -49.47 42.25 -20.24
C LEU A 334 -49.74 41.05 -19.31
N LYS A 335 -50.92 41.01 -18.67
CA LYS A 335 -51.36 39.89 -17.82
C LYS A 335 -51.41 38.57 -18.60
N ALA A 336 -51.96 38.57 -19.83
CA ALA A 336 -51.99 37.39 -20.69
C ALA A 336 -50.58 36.93 -21.11
N GLY A 337 -49.68 37.87 -21.41
CA GLY A 337 -48.27 37.59 -21.68
C GLY A 337 -47.55 36.94 -20.50
N PHE A 338 -47.76 37.46 -19.27
CA PHE A 338 -47.21 36.86 -18.06
C PHE A 338 -47.77 35.45 -17.79
N ALA A 339 -49.07 35.22 -17.99
CA ALA A 339 -49.66 33.89 -17.86
C ALA A 339 -49.06 32.88 -18.84
N THR A 340 -48.89 33.26 -20.12
CA THR A 340 -48.27 32.41 -21.15
C THR A 340 -46.80 32.12 -20.84
N LEU A 341 -46.06 33.10 -20.29
CA LEU A 341 -44.68 32.91 -19.88
C LEU A 341 -44.56 32.02 -18.64
N ALA A 342 -45.44 32.18 -17.66
CA ALA A 342 -45.53 31.33 -16.47
C ALA A 342 -45.85 29.88 -16.85
N GLU A 343 -46.77 29.64 -17.78
CA GLU A 343 -47.06 28.30 -18.31
C GLU A 343 -45.80 27.64 -18.91
N LYS A 344 -45.07 28.35 -19.77
CA LYS A 344 -43.83 27.85 -20.38
C LYS A 344 -42.68 27.66 -19.37
N LEU A 345 -42.57 28.52 -18.36
CA LEU A 345 -41.59 28.36 -17.28
C LEU A 345 -41.87 27.12 -16.41
N ASN A 346 -43.15 26.82 -16.19
CA ASN A 346 -43.62 25.73 -15.32
C ASN A 346 -43.97 24.43 -16.05
N ALA A 347 -43.69 24.31 -17.36
CA ALA A 347 -43.99 23.09 -18.11
C ALA A 347 -43.33 21.86 -17.45
N THR A 348 -44.14 20.86 -17.12
CA THR A 348 -43.74 19.71 -16.30
C THR A 348 -43.39 18.45 -17.10
N ASP A 349 -43.36 18.52 -18.42
CA ASP A 349 -42.99 17.40 -19.30
C ASP A 349 -41.48 17.12 -19.16
N PRO A 350 -41.04 15.92 -18.70
CA PRO A 350 -39.63 15.60 -18.61
C PRO A 350 -38.89 15.54 -19.97
N GLN A 351 -39.61 15.41 -21.09
CA GLN A 351 -39.02 15.42 -22.43
C GLN A 351 -38.90 16.84 -23.02
N ASN A 352 -39.70 17.78 -22.51
CA ASN A 352 -39.66 19.20 -22.90
C ASN A 352 -39.87 20.10 -21.65
N PRO A 353 -38.93 20.09 -20.69
CA PRO A 353 -39.14 20.73 -19.40
C PRO A 353 -39.11 22.25 -19.52
N GLY A 354 -40.03 22.89 -18.80
CA GLY A 354 -39.95 24.32 -18.52
C GLY A 354 -38.72 24.65 -17.68
N VAL A 355 -38.32 25.93 -17.65
CA VAL A 355 -37.09 26.36 -16.95
C VAL A 355 -37.07 25.93 -15.49
N VAL A 356 -38.22 25.91 -14.79
CA VAL A 356 -38.31 25.47 -13.38
C VAL A 356 -37.96 23.98 -13.24
N LEU A 357 -38.54 23.11 -14.08
CA LEU A 357 -38.25 21.68 -14.03
C LEU A 357 -36.82 21.39 -14.52
N GLY A 358 -36.38 22.00 -15.63
CA GLY A 358 -35.05 21.80 -16.19
C GLY A 358 -33.92 22.22 -15.24
N THR A 359 -34.12 23.31 -14.49
CA THR A 359 -33.15 23.74 -13.46
C THR A 359 -33.20 22.86 -12.21
N SER A 360 -34.35 22.28 -11.87
CA SER A 360 -34.44 21.24 -10.83
C SER A 360 -33.68 19.97 -11.21
N MET A 361 -33.88 19.47 -12.44
CA MET A 361 -33.16 18.30 -12.97
C MET A 361 -31.65 18.55 -13.04
N LEU A 362 -31.22 19.77 -13.39
CA LEU A 362 -29.82 20.18 -13.36
C LEU A 362 -29.27 20.12 -11.93
N ALA A 363 -29.95 20.72 -10.95
CA ALA A 363 -29.53 20.73 -9.54
C ALA A 363 -29.49 19.32 -8.92
N GLU A 364 -30.40 18.42 -9.31
CA GLU A 364 -30.33 17.00 -8.94
C GLU A 364 -29.14 16.28 -9.60
N GLY A 365 -28.85 16.61 -10.86
CA GLY A 365 -27.69 16.09 -11.59
C GLY A 365 -26.37 16.50 -10.96
N THR A 366 -26.20 17.78 -10.63
CA THR A 366 -25.00 18.29 -9.95
C THR A 366 -24.87 17.72 -8.54
N ALA A 367 -25.98 17.52 -7.82
CA ALA A 367 -25.96 16.92 -6.50
C ALA A 367 -25.48 15.46 -6.55
N LYS A 368 -25.88 14.70 -7.58
CA LYS A 368 -25.36 13.34 -7.84
C LYS A 368 -23.87 13.34 -8.18
N ILE A 369 -23.39 14.33 -8.93
CA ILE A 369 -21.96 14.50 -9.23
C ILE A 369 -21.16 14.79 -7.95
N ARG A 370 -21.66 15.68 -7.07
CA ARG A 370 -21.04 15.91 -5.75
C ARG A 370 -21.00 14.64 -4.90
N VAL A 371 -22.09 13.87 -4.83
CA VAL A 371 -22.08 12.57 -4.11
C VAL A 371 -21.08 11.58 -4.71
N GLY A 372 -20.86 11.60 -6.04
CA GLY A 372 -19.78 10.83 -6.67
C GLY A 372 -18.36 11.32 -6.32
N MET A 373 -18.22 12.61 -6.01
CA MET A 373 -16.97 13.23 -5.56
C MET A 373 -16.64 12.87 -4.11
N ASP A 374 -17.61 13.13 -3.23
CA ASP A 374 -17.45 13.10 -1.76
C ASP A 374 -17.65 11.69 -1.18
N GLY A 375 -18.37 10.84 -1.91
CA GLY A 375 -18.89 9.56 -1.44
C GLY A 375 -20.30 9.67 -0.87
N VAL A 376 -20.90 8.52 -0.58
CA VAL A 376 -22.17 8.45 0.16
C VAL A 376 -21.82 8.49 1.65
N PRO A 377 -22.31 9.48 2.43
CA PRO A 377 -21.95 9.60 3.85
C PRO A 377 -22.33 8.35 4.65
N GLY A 378 -21.33 7.74 5.31
CA GLY A 378 -21.49 6.53 6.12
C GLY A 378 -21.47 5.21 5.35
N ASP A 379 -21.25 5.23 4.03
CA ASP A 379 -21.20 4.04 3.17
C ASP A 379 -19.75 3.76 2.72
N PRO A 380 -19.06 2.76 3.30
CA PRO A 380 -17.68 2.43 2.95
C PRO A 380 -17.53 1.81 1.56
N ASP A 381 -18.60 1.25 0.99
CA ASP A 381 -18.59 0.67 -0.36
C ASP A 381 -18.71 1.75 -1.45
N ARG A 382 -19.04 2.98 -1.06
CA ARG A 382 -19.23 4.13 -1.96
C ARG A 382 -18.46 5.39 -1.51
N PRO A 383 -17.13 5.33 -1.34
CA PRO A 383 -16.37 6.37 -0.65
C PRO A 383 -15.99 7.59 -1.52
N GLY A 384 -16.37 7.62 -2.80
CA GLY A 384 -16.17 8.76 -3.68
C GLY A 384 -14.76 8.91 -4.29
N LEU A 385 -14.65 9.86 -5.23
CA LEU A 385 -13.39 10.14 -5.94
C LEU A 385 -12.30 10.72 -5.03
N ILE A 386 -12.66 11.54 -4.04
CA ILE A 386 -11.70 12.10 -3.06
C ILE A 386 -10.97 10.97 -2.33
N TYR A 387 -11.72 10.00 -1.81
CA TYR A 387 -11.14 8.84 -1.11
C TYR A 387 -10.29 7.97 -2.03
N ALA A 388 -10.75 7.73 -3.27
CA ALA A 388 -10.00 6.95 -4.25
C ALA A 388 -8.65 7.61 -4.61
N ALA A 389 -8.61 8.93 -4.78
CA ALA A 389 -7.38 9.68 -5.03
C ALA A 389 -6.39 9.60 -3.85
N ASN A 390 -6.88 9.71 -2.62
CA ASN A 390 -6.06 9.57 -1.41
C ASN A 390 -5.49 8.15 -1.25
N ASN A 391 -6.32 7.11 -1.40
CA ASN A 391 -5.86 5.73 -1.24
C ASN A 391 -4.88 5.29 -2.33
N LEU A 392 -5.01 5.84 -3.55
CA LEU A 392 -4.03 5.61 -4.60
C LEU A 392 -2.67 6.22 -4.26
N GLN A 393 -2.64 7.40 -3.64
CA GLN A 393 -1.43 8.04 -3.12
C GLN A 393 -0.82 7.26 -1.94
N ASP A 394 -1.63 6.79 -1.00
CA ASP A 394 -1.17 5.93 0.10
C ASP A 394 -0.61 4.60 -0.42
N GLY A 395 -1.24 4.03 -1.45
CA GLY A 395 -0.77 2.83 -2.14
C GLY A 395 0.61 2.99 -2.78
N THR A 396 0.86 4.11 -3.48
CA THR A 396 2.19 4.38 -4.07
C THR A 396 3.24 4.69 -3.01
N THR A 397 2.85 5.37 -1.92
CA THR A 397 3.73 5.61 -0.76
C THR A 397 4.18 4.28 -0.13
N ARG A 398 3.23 3.36 0.12
CA ARG A 398 3.52 2.01 0.65
C ARG A 398 4.36 1.17 -0.31
N LEU A 399 4.14 1.28 -1.62
CA LEU A 399 4.95 0.59 -2.63
C LEU A 399 6.39 1.13 -2.68
N SER A 400 6.58 2.45 -2.62
CA SER A 400 7.91 3.06 -2.54
C SER A 400 8.64 2.63 -1.25
N ALA A 401 7.96 2.65 -0.10
CA ALA A 401 8.51 2.15 1.17
C ALA A 401 8.86 0.65 1.12
N GLY A 402 8.11 -0.18 0.39
CA GLY A 402 8.44 -1.59 0.18
C GLY A 402 9.68 -1.83 -0.70
N ILE A 403 10.04 -0.86 -1.56
CA ILE A 403 11.21 -0.95 -2.43
C ILE A 403 12.45 -0.35 -1.77
N ASN A 404 12.32 0.90 -1.29
CA ASN A 404 13.41 1.73 -0.77
C ASN A 404 13.63 1.60 0.75
N GLY A 405 12.70 0.94 1.45
CA GLY A 405 12.64 0.88 2.91
C GLY A 405 11.76 1.98 3.49
N GLY A 406 11.07 1.68 4.59
CA GLY A 406 10.18 2.64 5.27
C GLY A 406 10.87 3.56 6.28
N GLY A 407 12.20 3.53 6.36
CA GLY A 407 12.99 4.09 7.47
C GLY A 407 12.97 3.22 8.75
N ASP A 408 12.16 2.17 8.77
CA ASP A 408 12.12 1.14 9.83
C ASP A 408 13.19 0.05 9.55
N PRO A 409 14.13 -0.24 10.46
CA PRO A 409 15.06 -1.36 10.33
C PRO A 409 14.40 -2.73 10.14
N ALA A 410 13.16 -2.92 10.60
CA ALA A 410 12.39 -4.15 10.37
C ALA A 410 11.77 -4.23 8.96
N ASN A 411 11.68 -3.10 8.25
CA ASN A 411 11.29 -3.02 6.83
C ASN A 411 12.33 -2.24 6.02
N PRO A 412 13.52 -2.84 5.78
CA PRO A 412 14.62 -2.19 5.07
C PRO A 412 14.36 -2.06 3.56
N GLY A 413 13.25 -2.61 3.05
CA GLY A 413 12.89 -2.58 1.64
C GLY A 413 13.60 -3.66 0.81
N LEU A 414 13.10 -3.85 -0.41
CA LEU A 414 13.61 -4.86 -1.34
C LEU A 414 15.07 -4.62 -1.74
N LEU A 415 15.49 -3.36 -1.92
CA LEU A 415 16.87 -3.01 -2.28
C LEU A 415 17.87 -3.50 -1.23
N ALA A 416 17.77 -3.03 0.00
CA ALA A 416 18.66 -3.43 1.09
C ALA A 416 18.52 -4.93 1.44
N GLY A 417 17.34 -5.53 1.25
CA GLY A 417 17.16 -6.99 1.35
C GLY A 417 17.99 -7.77 0.33
N THR A 418 18.08 -7.29 -0.92
CA THR A 418 18.93 -7.90 -1.96
C THR A 418 20.42 -7.64 -1.76
N GLU A 419 20.80 -6.49 -1.20
CA GLU A 419 22.19 -6.23 -0.78
C GLU A 419 22.61 -7.17 0.35
N ALA A 420 21.78 -7.30 1.39
CA ALA A 420 22.03 -8.21 2.51
C ALA A 420 22.13 -9.69 2.08
N LEU A 421 21.34 -10.10 1.08
CA LEU A 421 21.44 -11.42 0.45
C LEU A 421 22.79 -11.59 -0.29
N SER A 422 23.21 -10.59 -1.06
CA SER A 422 24.51 -10.58 -1.74
C SER A 422 25.66 -10.70 -0.72
N ASP A 423 25.66 -9.88 0.32
CA ASP A 423 26.65 -9.94 1.41
C ASP A 423 26.66 -11.29 2.12
N GLY A 424 25.49 -11.90 2.32
CA GLY A 424 25.33 -13.26 2.84
C GLY A 424 26.01 -14.29 1.93
N THR A 425 25.81 -14.20 0.62
CA THR A 425 26.47 -15.11 -0.34
C THR A 425 27.98 -14.93 -0.42
N VAL A 426 28.50 -13.70 -0.29
CA VAL A 426 29.95 -13.45 -0.21
C VAL A 426 30.55 -14.08 1.05
N LYS A 427 29.88 -13.95 2.21
CA LYS A 427 30.29 -14.59 3.46
C LYS A 427 30.27 -16.11 3.36
N LEU A 428 29.22 -16.68 2.76
CA LEU A 428 29.11 -18.12 2.51
C LEU A 428 30.24 -18.63 1.60
N SER A 429 30.46 -17.97 0.47
CA SER A 429 31.53 -18.28 -0.49
C SER A 429 32.93 -18.29 0.18
N SER A 430 33.22 -17.25 0.98
CA SER A 430 34.44 -17.16 1.78
C SER A 430 34.59 -18.34 2.77
N GLY A 431 33.52 -18.65 3.52
CA GLY A 431 33.50 -19.79 4.44
C GLY A 431 33.69 -21.15 3.75
N THR A 432 33.08 -21.35 2.58
CA THR A 432 33.29 -22.57 1.77
C THR A 432 34.71 -22.68 1.23
N GLY A 433 35.34 -21.57 0.81
CA GLY A 433 36.75 -21.57 0.38
C GLY A 433 37.73 -21.90 1.52
N GLN A 434 37.41 -21.47 2.75
CA GLN A 434 38.16 -21.88 3.95
C GLN A 434 37.98 -23.37 4.25
N LEU A 435 36.75 -23.90 4.13
CA LEU A 435 36.45 -25.33 4.35
C LEU A 435 37.11 -26.22 3.29
N GLU A 436 37.08 -25.83 2.02
CA GLU A 436 37.79 -26.46 0.91
C GLU A 436 39.30 -26.50 1.17
N SER A 437 39.90 -25.36 1.55
CA SER A 437 41.33 -25.25 1.88
C SER A 437 41.72 -26.12 3.08
N GLY A 438 40.88 -26.17 4.12
CA GLY A 438 41.10 -27.02 5.30
C GLY A 438 40.99 -28.51 4.97
N SER A 439 39.99 -28.89 4.15
CA SER A 439 39.76 -30.27 3.74
C SER A 439 40.86 -30.79 2.81
N ALA A 440 41.35 -29.96 1.88
CA ALA A 440 42.51 -30.30 1.05
C ALA A 440 43.76 -30.60 1.89
N ARG A 441 44.04 -29.76 2.91
CA ARG A 441 45.17 -29.99 3.84
C ARG A 441 44.99 -31.26 4.69
N LEU A 442 43.76 -31.58 5.10
CA LEU A 442 43.46 -32.81 5.84
C LEU A 442 43.60 -34.05 4.94
N ALA A 443 43.14 -33.97 3.69
CA ALA A 443 43.31 -35.02 2.69
C ALA A 443 44.79 -35.32 2.42
N GLU A 444 45.60 -34.27 2.23
CA GLU A 444 47.05 -34.41 2.00
C GLU A 444 47.77 -34.96 3.24
N GLY A 445 47.51 -34.43 4.44
CA GLY A 445 48.08 -34.96 5.68
C GLY A 445 47.69 -36.42 5.96
N SER A 446 46.46 -36.81 5.59
CA SER A 446 46.00 -38.20 5.68
C SER A 446 46.67 -39.09 4.64
N GLY A 447 46.94 -38.58 3.44
CA GLY A 447 47.76 -39.27 2.44
C GLY A 447 49.20 -39.51 2.93
N GLN A 448 49.84 -38.49 3.51
CA GLN A 448 51.17 -38.63 4.10
C GLN A 448 51.21 -39.63 5.26
N LEU A 449 50.15 -39.68 6.07
CA LEU A 449 50.00 -40.69 7.14
C LEU A 449 49.78 -42.10 6.56
N ALA A 450 48.98 -42.24 5.50
CA ALA A 450 48.78 -43.49 4.78
C ALA A 450 50.10 -44.04 4.21
N ASP A 451 50.89 -43.19 3.53
CA ASP A 451 52.22 -43.53 2.99
C ASP A 451 53.20 -43.92 4.11
N GLY A 452 53.20 -43.17 5.22
CA GLY A 452 54.02 -43.45 6.40
C GLY A 452 53.67 -44.80 7.03
N ASN A 453 52.38 -45.09 7.18
CA ASN A 453 51.89 -46.37 7.70
C ASN A 453 52.17 -47.52 6.74
N GLY A 454 52.06 -47.33 5.42
CA GLY A 454 52.46 -48.32 4.42
C GLY A 454 53.94 -48.67 4.53
N ARG A 455 54.82 -47.68 4.73
CA ARG A 455 56.25 -47.91 4.98
C ARG A 455 56.54 -48.62 6.32
N LEU A 456 55.73 -48.36 7.35
CA LEU A 456 55.83 -49.04 8.64
C LEU A 456 55.36 -50.50 8.57
N ASP A 457 54.29 -50.78 7.82
CA ASP A 457 53.79 -52.12 7.52
C ASP A 457 54.86 -52.94 6.78
N ASP A 458 55.37 -52.40 5.67
CA ASP A 458 56.48 -52.96 4.88
C ASP A 458 57.73 -53.27 5.73
N GLY A 459 58.13 -52.33 6.60
CA GLY A 459 59.29 -52.46 7.47
C GLY A 459 59.08 -53.51 8.56
N SER A 460 57.89 -53.54 9.15
CA SER A 460 57.52 -54.50 10.20
C SER A 460 57.36 -55.91 9.65
N GLY A 461 56.83 -56.06 8.43
CA GLY A 461 56.78 -57.33 7.70
C GLY A 461 58.19 -57.88 7.42
N LYS A 462 59.12 -57.04 6.94
CA LYS A 462 60.53 -57.41 6.74
C LYS A 462 61.22 -57.79 8.05
N LEU A 463 60.93 -57.07 9.15
CA LEU A 463 61.45 -57.41 10.48
C LEU A 463 60.90 -58.74 10.98
N ALA A 464 59.61 -59.01 10.79
CA ALA A 464 58.97 -60.28 11.16
C ALA A 464 59.57 -61.46 10.37
N GLU A 465 59.82 -61.29 9.06
CA GLU A 465 60.48 -62.30 8.23
C GLU A 465 61.93 -62.56 8.67
N GLY A 466 62.68 -61.50 8.97
CA GLY A 466 64.05 -61.59 9.50
C GLY A 466 64.11 -62.27 10.87
N ALA A 467 63.20 -61.92 11.77
CA ALA A 467 63.07 -62.54 13.09
C ALA A 467 62.66 -64.02 12.99
N GLY A 468 61.78 -64.37 12.03
CA GLY A 468 61.48 -65.77 11.71
C GLY A 468 62.71 -66.55 11.25
N LYS A 469 63.51 -66.00 10.33
CA LYS A 469 64.77 -66.63 9.88
C LYS A 469 65.78 -66.79 11.02
N LEU A 470 65.82 -65.85 11.97
CA LEU A 470 66.66 -65.95 13.18
C LEU A 470 66.15 -67.05 14.12
N ALA A 471 64.83 -67.15 14.34
CA ALA A 471 64.23 -68.22 15.13
C ALA A 471 64.52 -69.61 14.52
N ASP A 472 64.33 -69.77 13.21
CA ASP A 472 64.64 -70.99 12.46
C ASP A 472 66.14 -71.35 12.53
N GLY A 473 67.01 -70.34 12.46
CA GLY A 473 68.47 -70.50 12.58
C GLY A 473 68.86 -70.98 13.98
N ASN A 474 68.31 -70.35 15.02
CA ASN A 474 68.58 -70.72 16.40
C ASN A 474 67.98 -72.08 16.79
N ALA A 475 66.80 -72.44 16.26
CA ALA A 475 66.23 -73.77 16.41
C ALA A 475 67.15 -74.86 15.78
N LYS A 476 67.78 -74.58 14.65
CA LYS A 476 68.80 -75.47 14.05
C LYS A 476 70.08 -75.55 14.90
N ILE A 477 70.51 -74.45 15.51
CA ILE A 477 71.63 -74.44 16.46
C ILE A 477 71.29 -75.32 17.67
N ALA A 478 70.13 -75.12 18.30
CA ALA A 478 69.65 -75.92 19.42
C ALA A 478 69.57 -77.41 19.08
N ALA A 479 68.99 -77.78 17.93
CA ALA A 479 68.95 -79.17 17.47
C ALA A 479 70.35 -79.77 17.24
N GLY A 480 71.28 -78.99 16.65
CA GLY A 480 72.66 -79.42 16.43
C GLY A 480 73.49 -79.53 17.72
N THR A 481 73.27 -78.65 18.69
CA THR A 481 73.93 -78.73 20.01
C THR A 481 73.31 -79.80 20.89
N GLN A 482 72.01 -80.08 20.76
CA GLN A 482 71.35 -81.25 21.34
C GLN A 482 71.95 -82.54 20.76
N GLU A 483 72.13 -82.64 19.43
CA GLU A 483 72.78 -83.79 18.80
C GLU A 483 74.24 -83.96 19.29
N LEU A 484 75.01 -82.86 19.37
CA LEU A 484 76.36 -82.85 19.93
C LEU A 484 76.36 -83.31 21.40
N HIS A 485 75.47 -82.76 22.23
CA HIS A 485 75.32 -83.11 23.64
C HIS A 485 75.03 -84.60 23.81
N THR A 486 74.06 -85.14 23.07
CA THR A 486 73.72 -86.57 23.08
C THR A 486 74.91 -87.45 22.64
N LYS A 487 75.62 -87.06 21.58
CA LYS A 487 76.81 -87.82 21.10
C LYS A 487 77.99 -87.75 22.08
N VAL A 488 78.24 -86.61 22.71
CA VAL A 488 79.30 -86.43 23.71
C VAL A 488 78.96 -87.19 25.00
N ALA A 489 77.70 -87.16 25.44
CA ALA A 489 77.23 -87.94 26.58
C ALA A 489 77.38 -89.46 26.35
N ALA A 490 77.10 -89.94 25.12
CA ALA A 490 77.26 -91.35 24.74
C ALA A 490 78.72 -91.84 24.73
N VAL A 491 79.71 -90.94 24.60
CA VAL A 491 81.15 -91.27 24.71
C VAL A 491 81.77 -90.84 26.04
N SER A 492 80.98 -90.31 26.98
CA SER A 492 81.47 -89.96 28.32
C SER A 492 81.70 -91.22 29.18
N PRO A 493 82.79 -91.31 29.95
CA PRO A 493 83.03 -92.50 30.79
C PRO A 493 81.99 -92.74 31.89
N SER A 494 81.18 -91.74 32.23
CA SER A 494 80.02 -91.89 33.12
C SER A 494 78.93 -92.79 32.51
N SER A 495 78.55 -92.59 31.24
CA SER A 495 77.53 -93.45 30.59
C SER A 495 78.06 -94.87 30.31
N TRP A 496 79.38 -95.04 30.22
CA TRP A 496 80.02 -96.36 30.17
C TRP A 496 79.96 -97.12 31.50
N LEU A 497 79.83 -96.42 32.63
CA LEU A 497 79.64 -97.02 33.96
C LEU A 497 78.19 -97.43 34.20
N ASP A 498 77.22 -96.69 33.65
CA ASP A 498 75.80 -97.05 33.69
C ASP A 498 75.48 -98.30 32.84
N ASN A 499 76.30 -98.62 31.84
CA ASN A 499 76.21 -99.86 31.07
C ASN A 499 77.15 -100.94 31.64
N PRO A 500 76.64 -101.97 32.36
CA PRO A 500 77.50 -102.95 33.03
C PRO A 500 78.38 -103.76 32.05
N GLY A 501 77.98 -103.91 30.79
CA GLY A 501 78.80 -104.58 29.77
C GLY A 501 80.04 -103.78 29.38
N ILE A 502 79.91 -102.46 29.26
CA ILE A 502 81.03 -101.56 28.93
C ILE A 502 81.91 -101.34 30.17
N ALA A 503 81.31 -101.19 31.36
CA ALA A 503 82.04 -101.11 32.62
C ALA A 503 82.95 -102.35 32.83
N LEU A 504 82.41 -103.57 32.62
CA LEU A 504 83.18 -104.81 32.70
C LEU A 504 84.27 -104.90 31.62
N LEU A 505 83.99 -104.46 30.38
CA LEU A 505 85.00 -104.39 29.33
C LEU A 505 86.12 -103.40 29.66
N LEU A 506 85.81 -102.23 30.22
CA LEU A 506 86.80 -101.25 30.66
C LEU A 506 87.66 -101.81 31.80
N ILE A 507 87.07 -102.49 32.78
CA ILE A 507 87.82 -103.19 33.84
C ILE A 507 88.71 -104.28 33.23
N ALA A 508 88.19 -105.09 32.29
CA ALA A 508 88.98 -106.11 31.60
C ALA A 508 90.12 -105.51 30.75
N LEU A 509 89.90 -104.36 30.11
CA LEU A 509 90.89 -103.67 29.28
C LEU A 509 91.92 -102.92 30.13
N LEU A 510 91.54 -102.38 31.29
CA LEU A 510 92.45 -101.89 32.34
C LEU A 510 93.38 -103.00 32.83
N VAL A 511 92.82 -104.17 33.13
CA VAL A 511 93.59 -105.37 33.53
C VAL A 511 94.49 -105.84 32.37
N ALA A 512 93.97 -105.91 31.13
CA ALA A 512 94.71 -106.34 29.96
C ALA A 512 95.85 -105.38 29.58
N ALA A 513 95.64 -104.06 29.68
CA ALA A 513 96.67 -103.05 29.45
C ALA A 513 97.79 -103.13 30.50
N ALA A 514 97.43 -103.33 31.78
CA ALA A 514 98.41 -103.58 32.84
C ALA A 514 99.22 -104.87 32.59
N VAL A 515 98.57 -105.94 32.11
CA VAL A 515 99.21 -107.21 31.74
C VAL A 515 100.10 -107.07 30.47
N ALA A 516 99.66 -106.33 29.45
CA ALA A 516 100.41 -106.10 28.23
C ALA A 516 101.66 -105.24 28.49
N ALA A 517 101.53 -104.18 29.29
CA ALA A 517 102.67 -103.38 29.75
C ALA A 517 103.67 -104.23 30.56
N TYR A 518 103.18 -105.11 31.45
CA TYR A 518 104.01 -106.07 32.18
C TYR A 518 104.76 -107.02 31.22
N LEU A 519 104.12 -107.54 30.18
CA LEU A 519 104.75 -108.43 29.19
C LEU A 519 105.78 -107.72 28.30
N LEU A 520 105.52 -106.47 27.89
CA LEU A 520 106.48 -105.64 27.14
C LEU A 520 107.73 -105.31 27.95
N LEU A 521 107.57 -104.91 29.22
CA LEU A 521 108.68 -104.70 30.15
C LEU A 521 109.47 -106.00 30.40
N ARG A 522 108.78 -107.15 30.49
CA ARG A 522 109.42 -108.46 30.63
C ARG A 522 110.22 -108.87 29.39
N ARG A 523 109.74 -108.57 28.17
CA ARG A 523 110.50 -108.81 26.92
C ARG A 523 111.77 -107.97 26.83
N ARG A 524 111.73 -106.69 27.22
CA ARG A 524 112.94 -105.82 27.23
C ARG A 524 114.04 -106.30 28.19
N ALA A 525 113.68 -107.01 29.25
CA ALA A 525 114.64 -107.51 30.25
C ALA A 525 115.41 -108.80 29.84
N ALA A 526 115.03 -109.44 28.73
CA ALA A 526 115.56 -110.76 28.35
C ALA A 526 116.52 -110.76 27.14
N GLY A 527 116.77 -109.62 26.50
CA GLY A 527 117.45 -109.53 25.19
C GLY A 527 118.89 -108.97 25.18
N LEU A 528 119.58 -108.87 26.33
CA LEU A 528 120.89 -108.20 26.43
C LEU A 528 121.97 -109.02 27.15
N ARG A 529 122.26 -110.21 26.60
CA ARG A 529 123.51 -111.00 26.65
C ARG A 529 123.46 -112.00 25.49
N ALA A 530 124.52 -112.43 24.81
CA ALA A 530 125.94 -111.99 24.66
C ALA A 530 126.53 -112.83 23.50
N PRO A 531 127.68 -112.50 22.86
CA PRO A 531 128.62 -111.40 23.13
C PRO A 531 128.51 -110.20 22.18
#